data_AF-A0A0S7ZJC1-F1
#
_entry.id   AF-A0A0S7ZJC1-F1
#
_cell.length_a   1.000
_cell.length_b   1.000
_cell.length_c   1.000
_cell.angle_alpha   90.00
_cell.angle_beta   90.00
_cell.angle_gamma   90.00
#
_symmetry.space_group_name_H-M   'P 1'
#
loop_
_entity.id
_entity.type
_entity.pdbx_description
1 polymer ?
#
loop_
_entity_poly.entity_id
_entity_poly.type
_entity_poly.pdbx_seq_one_letter_code
_entity_poly.pdbx_strand_id
1 'polypeptide(L)'
;LLESLTLLGINSRISEKTRGSLKSPNCFAAPAQYEIESISEGKLIGSAQVIKDGVVLQHGAIPITGSYSNIGKYLNCENHSFKTALSLNQVSDQPVREEELLSSLKRGFAKHLPLEEGTLTAFELASAERLRESKYSQQKWMFRK
;
A
#
# COMPACT_ATOMS: atom_id res chain seq x y z
N LEU A 1 5.45 9.62 4.07
CA LEU A 1 5.67 8.62 3.00
C LEU A 1 6.60 9.14 1.90
N LEU A 2 6.31 10.26 1.20
CA LEU A 2 7.23 10.82 0.19
C LEU A 2 8.64 11.03 0.76
N GLU A 3 8.73 11.66 1.93
CA GLU A 3 9.98 11.87 2.66
C GLU A 3 10.75 10.55 2.92
N SER A 4 10.05 9.47 3.24
CA SER A 4 10.64 8.14 3.43
C SER A 4 11.25 7.58 2.14
N LEU A 5 10.60 7.82 1.00
CA LEU A 5 11.11 7.41 -0.31
C LEU A 5 12.31 8.26 -0.73
N THR A 6 12.29 9.57 -0.45
CA THR A 6 13.43 10.46 -0.67
C THR A 6 14.67 10.01 0.11
N LEU A 7 14.50 9.54 1.36
CA LEU A 7 15.59 8.96 2.15
C LEU A 7 16.20 7.68 1.54
N LEU A 8 15.48 7.00 0.65
CA LEU A 8 15.97 5.85 -0.12
C LEU A 8 16.53 6.26 -1.50
N GLY A 9 16.59 7.55 -1.81
CA GLY A 9 16.97 8.04 -3.14
C GLY A 9 15.86 7.89 -4.20
N ILE A 10 14.64 7.55 -3.80
CA ILE A 10 13.52 7.36 -4.71
C ILE A 10 12.72 8.65 -4.83
N ASN A 11 12.78 9.24 -6.02
CA ASN A 11 12.01 10.42 -6.37
C ASN A 11 10.56 10.03 -6.71
N SER A 12 9.60 10.61 -5.99
CA SER A 12 8.18 10.27 -6.11
C SER A 12 7.28 11.49 -5.87
N ARG A 13 6.02 11.40 -6.30
CA ARG A 13 5.00 12.44 -6.11
C ARG A 13 3.65 11.83 -5.77
N ILE A 14 2.75 12.66 -5.26
CA ILE A 14 1.33 12.29 -5.14
C ILE A 14 0.69 12.39 -6.53
N SER A 15 -0.13 11.40 -6.90
CA SER A 15 -0.88 11.43 -8.15
C SER A 15 -1.86 12.61 -8.18
N GLU A 16 -1.81 13.38 -9.26
CA GLU A 16 -2.76 14.46 -9.54
C GLU A 16 -4.07 13.93 -10.18
N LYS A 17 -4.17 12.62 -10.41
CA LYS A 17 -5.36 12.02 -11.01
C LYS A 17 -6.55 12.11 -10.07
N THR A 18 -7.68 12.54 -10.61
CA THR A 18 -8.91 12.74 -9.85
C THR A 18 -9.71 11.46 -9.63
N ARG A 19 -9.54 10.43 -10.47
CA ARG A 19 -10.20 9.11 -10.32
C ARG A 19 -9.34 7.98 -10.89
N GLY A 20 -9.31 6.84 -10.20
CA GLY A 20 -8.83 5.57 -10.74
C GLY A 20 -9.88 4.88 -11.62
N SER A 21 -9.51 3.77 -12.28
CA SER A 21 -10.46 2.95 -13.04
C SER A 21 -11.33 2.11 -12.09
N LEU A 22 -12.47 2.67 -11.65
CA LEU A 22 -13.42 2.02 -10.73
C LEU A 22 -13.99 0.68 -11.24
N LYS A 23 -13.85 0.39 -12.54
CA LYS A 23 -14.36 -0.82 -13.18
C LYS A 23 -13.29 -1.91 -13.37
N SER A 24 -12.02 -1.62 -13.05
CA SER A 24 -10.93 -2.58 -13.17
C SER A 24 -10.76 -3.37 -11.87
N PRO A 25 -10.76 -4.71 -11.90
CA PRO A 25 -10.39 -5.52 -10.74
C PRO A 25 -8.88 -5.41 -10.43
N ASN A 26 -8.08 -4.91 -11.39
CA ASN A 26 -6.67 -4.62 -11.19
C ASN A 26 -6.50 -3.19 -10.65
N CYS A 27 -6.79 -3.00 -9.37
CA CYS A 27 -6.63 -1.73 -8.67
C CYS A 27 -5.15 -1.27 -8.58
N PHE A 28 -4.20 -2.15 -8.86
CA PHE A 28 -2.78 -1.81 -8.86
C PHE A 28 -2.27 -1.33 -10.23
N ALA A 29 -3.00 -1.54 -11.32
CA ALA A 29 -2.52 -1.15 -12.65
C ALA A 29 -2.30 0.35 -12.80
N ALA A 30 -3.19 1.17 -12.23
CA ALA A 30 -3.21 2.61 -12.44
C ALA A 30 -3.31 3.37 -11.12
N PRO A 31 -2.63 4.52 -11.01
CA PRO A 31 -2.74 5.37 -9.83
C PRO A 31 -4.11 6.04 -9.76
N ALA A 32 -4.64 6.12 -8.55
CA ALA A 32 -5.83 6.84 -8.14
C ALA A 32 -5.43 8.08 -7.33
N GLN A 33 -6.44 8.89 -6.97
CA GLN A 33 -6.22 10.09 -6.17
C GLN A 33 -5.50 9.76 -4.86
N TYR A 34 -4.49 10.56 -4.51
CA TYR A 34 -3.65 10.43 -3.31
C TYR A 34 -2.72 9.21 -3.27
N GLU A 35 -2.63 8.44 -4.36
CA GLU A 35 -1.62 7.39 -4.48
C GLU A 35 -0.25 7.95 -4.87
N ILE A 36 0.81 7.17 -4.66
CA ILE A 36 2.18 7.61 -4.92
C ILE A 36 2.63 7.10 -6.30
N GLU A 37 3.15 8.02 -7.10
CA GLU A 37 3.71 7.78 -8.43
C GLU A 37 5.21 8.06 -8.48
N SER A 38 5.90 7.39 -9.41
CA SER A 38 7.25 7.80 -9.84
C SER A 38 7.18 9.13 -10.60
N ILE A 39 8.26 9.91 -10.59
CA ILE A 39 8.38 11.11 -11.44
C ILE A 39 8.30 10.75 -12.92
N SER A 40 8.86 9.60 -13.32
CA SER A 40 8.86 9.07 -14.69
C SER A 40 7.51 8.48 -15.15
N GLU A 41 6.43 8.78 -14.41
CA GLU A 41 5.11 8.16 -14.52
C GLU A 41 5.06 6.70 -14.05
N GLY A 42 3.93 6.32 -13.47
CA GLY A 42 3.64 4.97 -13.00
C GLY A 42 3.40 4.89 -11.49
N LYS A 43 2.47 4.01 -11.08
CA LYS A 43 2.07 3.81 -9.69
C LYS A 43 3.14 3.04 -8.94
N LEU A 44 3.62 3.60 -7.83
CA LEU A 44 4.53 2.94 -6.90
C LEU A 44 3.79 2.35 -5.70
N ILE A 45 2.88 3.13 -5.10
CA ILE A 45 2.20 2.73 -3.86
C ILE A 45 0.71 2.97 -4.01
N GLY A 46 -0.06 1.91 -3.77
CA GLY A 46 -1.52 1.99 -3.66
C GLY A 46 -1.94 2.16 -2.21
N SER A 47 -3.06 2.84 -1.98
CA SER A 47 -3.58 3.06 -0.63
C SER A 47 -5.10 2.96 -0.55
N ALA A 48 -5.58 2.68 0.65
CA ALA A 48 -6.98 2.68 1.00
C ALA A 48 -7.15 3.37 2.36
N GLN A 49 -8.32 3.98 2.52
CA GLN A 49 -8.65 4.76 3.71
C GLN A 49 -10.05 4.39 4.20
N VAL A 50 -10.21 4.35 5.52
CA VAL A 50 -11.52 4.44 6.15
C VAL A 50 -11.48 5.50 7.24
N ILE A 51 -12.52 6.33 7.29
CA ILE A 51 -12.74 7.31 8.36
C ILE A 51 -14.04 6.93 9.04
N LYS A 52 -13.99 6.69 10.34
CA LYS A 52 -15.16 6.29 11.12
C LYS A 52 -15.03 6.76 12.55
N ASP A 53 -16.09 7.32 13.11
CA ASP A 53 -16.18 7.73 14.51
C ASP A 53 -15.01 8.65 14.95
N GLY A 54 -14.60 9.57 14.08
CA GLY A 54 -13.48 10.48 14.32
C GLY A 54 -12.08 9.86 14.16
N VAL A 55 -11.98 8.58 13.80
CA VAL A 55 -10.72 7.85 13.61
C VAL A 55 -10.44 7.63 12.13
N VAL A 56 -9.17 7.76 11.74
CA VAL A 56 -8.69 7.48 10.38
C VAL A 56 -7.80 6.24 10.40
N LEU A 57 -8.08 5.29 9.51
CA LEU A 57 -7.18 4.20 9.17
C LEU A 57 -6.73 4.37 7.72
N GLN A 58 -5.44 4.64 7.54
CA GLN A 58 -4.77 4.68 6.24
C GLN A 58 -3.86 3.46 6.12
N HIS A 59 -4.02 2.66 5.07
CA HIS A 59 -3.16 1.51 4.82
C HIS A 59 -2.91 1.32 3.33
N GLY A 60 -1.92 0.51 2.98
CA GLY A 60 -1.54 0.30 1.58
C GLY A 60 -0.48 -0.79 1.43
N ALA A 61 -0.04 -0.98 0.19
CA ALA A 61 1.01 -1.93 -0.16
C ALA A 61 2.13 -1.22 -0.92
N ILE A 62 3.37 -1.51 -0.53
CA ILE A 62 4.59 -0.98 -1.14
C ILE A 62 5.35 -2.15 -1.78
N PRO A 63 5.27 -2.36 -3.11
CA PRO A 63 6.02 -3.43 -3.75
C PRO A 63 7.50 -3.08 -3.78
N ILE A 64 8.32 -3.84 -3.05
CA ILE A 64 9.78 -3.73 -3.13
C ILE A 64 10.28 -4.27 -4.47
N THR A 65 9.69 -5.37 -4.95
CA THR A 65 10.07 -6.06 -6.20
C THR A 65 8.89 -6.20 -7.18
N GLY A 66 9.17 -6.61 -8.41
CA GLY A 66 8.19 -6.82 -9.49
C GLY A 66 7.18 -7.96 -9.27
N SER A 67 7.18 -8.61 -8.11
CA SER A 67 6.31 -9.76 -7.81
C SER A 67 4.82 -9.42 -7.80
N TYR A 68 4.46 -8.14 -7.64
CA TYR A 68 3.07 -7.66 -7.70
C TYR A 68 2.35 -8.08 -8.97
N SER A 69 3.07 -8.20 -10.10
CA SER A 69 2.52 -8.62 -11.39
C SER A 69 1.91 -10.03 -11.37
N ASN A 70 2.33 -10.89 -10.42
CA ASN A 70 1.77 -12.23 -10.26
C ASN A 70 0.29 -12.23 -9.85
N ILE A 71 -0.23 -11.13 -9.28
CA ILE A 71 -1.65 -11.04 -8.91
C ILE A 71 -2.57 -11.30 -10.11
N GLY A 72 -2.10 -11.00 -11.34
CA GLY A 72 -2.84 -11.30 -12.57
C GLY A 72 -3.27 -12.77 -12.68
N LYS A 73 -2.46 -13.73 -12.20
CA LYS A 73 -2.78 -15.16 -12.22
C LYS A 73 -4.03 -15.53 -11.43
N TYR A 74 -4.47 -14.65 -10.52
CA TYR A 74 -5.59 -14.88 -9.60
C TYR A 74 -6.80 -13.98 -9.91
N LEU A 75 -6.68 -13.05 -10.87
CA LEU A 75 -7.77 -12.17 -11.26
C LEU A 75 -8.56 -12.77 -12.42
N ASN A 76 -9.88 -12.67 -12.37
CA ASN A 76 -10.73 -13.06 -13.50
C ASN A 76 -10.92 -11.86 -14.45
N CYS A 77 -9.89 -11.51 -15.22
CA CYS A 77 -9.97 -10.46 -16.23
C CYS A 77 -9.09 -10.79 -17.44
N GLU A 78 -9.59 -10.59 -18.65
CA GLU A 78 -8.90 -10.96 -19.90
C GLU A 78 -7.60 -10.17 -20.16
N ASN A 79 -7.44 -9.00 -19.52
CA ASN A 79 -6.28 -8.11 -19.72
C ASN A 79 -5.62 -7.71 -18.39
N HIS A 80 -4.55 -8.41 -17.99
CA HIS A 80 -3.74 -8.10 -16.79
C HIS A 80 -2.65 -7.04 -17.02
N SER A 81 -2.94 -5.97 -17.77
CA SER A 81 -1.90 -4.98 -18.05
C SER A 81 -1.48 -4.24 -16.77
N PHE A 82 -0.28 -4.51 -16.28
CA PHE A 82 0.39 -3.75 -15.21
C PHE A 82 1.41 -2.75 -15.77
N LYS A 83 1.31 -2.36 -17.05
CA LYS A 83 2.34 -1.57 -17.75
C LYS A 83 2.72 -0.27 -17.04
N THR A 84 1.82 0.29 -16.24
CA THR A 84 2.01 1.53 -15.51
C THR A 84 2.23 1.34 -14.00
N ALA A 85 2.35 0.12 -13.50
CA ALA A 85 2.72 -0.16 -12.11
C ALA A 85 4.21 -0.45 -12.00
N LEU A 86 4.82 0.02 -10.92
CA LEU A 86 6.24 -0.09 -10.62
C LEU A 86 6.45 -0.56 -9.18
N SER A 87 7.61 -1.15 -8.95
CA SER A 87 8.15 -1.48 -7.63
C SER A 87 9.32 -0.56 -7.29
N LEU A 88 9.70 -0.49 -6.00
CA LEU A 88 10.82 0.33 -5.56
C LEU A 88 12.13 -0.02 -6.29
N ASN A 89 12.43 -1.31 -6.46
CA ASN A 89 13.66 -1.75 -7.13
C ASN A 89 13.66 -1.53 -8.65
N GLN A 90 12.53 -1.14 -9.25
CA GLN A 90 12.49 -0.75 -10.66
C GLN A 90 12.79 0.75 -10.86
N VAL A 91 12.72 1.55 -9.80
CA VAL A 91 12.95 3.01 -9.85
C VAL A 91 14.12 3.48 -8.99
N SER A 92 14.73 2.56 -8.25
CA SER A 92 15.87 2.83 -7.38
C SER A 92 17.18 2.46 -8.08
N ASP A 93 18.22 3.28 -7.90
CA ASP A 93 19.57 3.00 -8.41
C ASP A 93 20.26 1.85 -7.67
N GLN A 94 19.82 1.58 -6.43
CA GLN A 94 20.32 0.49 -5.59
C GLN A 94 19.17 -0.42 -5.14
N PRO A 95 19.38 -1.75 -5.00
CA PRO A 95 18.34 -2.64 -4.51
C PRO A 95 17.91 -2.24 -3.09
N VAL A 96 16.64 -1.87 -2.94
CA VAL A 96 16.01 -1.59 -1.65
C VAL A 96 15.73 -2.90 -0.94
N ARG A 97 16.21 -3.01 0.30
CA ARG A 97 15.87 -4.11 1.22
C ARG A 97 14.71 -3.72 2.13
N GLU A 98 14.04 -4.71 2.70
CA GLU A 98 12.91 -4.49 3.60
C GLU A 98 13.32 -3.71 4.84
N GLU A 99 14.49 -4.02 5.43
CA GLU A 99 14.98 -3.35 6.62
C GLU A 99 15.27 -1.85 6.37
N GLU A 100 15.79 -1.53 5.18
CA GLU A 100 16.05 -0.16 4.75
C GLU A 100 14.75 0.62 4.55
N LEU A 101 13.76 -0.02 3.92
CA LEU A 101 12.43 0.55 3.76
C LEU A 101 11.77 0.80 5.13
N LEU A 102 11.80 -0.15 6.06
CA LEU A 102 11.23 0.04 7.39
C LEU A 102 11.93 1.17 8.15
N SER A 103 13.27 1.25 8.06
CA SER A 103 14.06 2.32 8.67
C SER A 103 13.70 3.70 8.08
N SER A 104 13.58 3.80 6.75
CA SER A 104 13.22 5.05 6.08
C SER A 104 11.77 5.47 6.35
N LEU A 105 10.85 4.50 6.48
CA LEU A 105 9.47 4.74 6.89
C LEU A 105 9.41 5.33 8.28
N LYS A 106 10.04 4.71 9.28
CA LYS A 106 10.11 5.23 10.65
C LYS A 106 10.64 6.68 10.67
N ARG A 107 11.78 6.92 10.04
CA ARG A 107 12.43 8.24 9.99
C ARG A 107 11.57 9.29 9.27
N GLY A 108 11.01 8.95 8.11
CA GLY A 108 10.24 9.89 7.30
C GLY A 108 8.88 10.22 7.92
N PHE A 109 8.22 9.27 8.57
CA PHE A 109 6.97 9.56 9.29
C PHE A 109 7.24 10.36 10.58
N ALA A 110 8.30 10.05 11.33
CA ALA A 110 8.65 10.77 12.57
C ALA A 110 8.93 12.26 12.36
N LYS A 111 9.24 12.70 11.13
CA LYS A 111 9.38 14.13 10.78
C LYS A 111 8.05 14.90 10.75
N HIS A 112 6.93 14.21 10.56
CA HIS A 112 5.62 14.82 10.37
C HIS A 112 4.59 14.43 11.42
N LEU A 113 4.82 13.31 12.10
CA LEU A 113 3.95 12.79 13.15
C LEU A 113 4.81 12.42 14.37
N PRO A 114 4.41 12.81 15.59
CA PRO A 114 5.04 12.27 16.78
C PRO A 114 4.75 10.76 16.82
N LEU A 115 5.81 9.96 16.77
CA LEU A 115 5.72 8.51 16.80
C LEU A 115 6.42 7.99 18.05
N GLU A 116 5.76 7.05 18.73
CA GLU A 116 6.32 6.29 19.83
C GLU A 116 6.28 4.81 19.46
N GLU A 117 7.36 4.09 19.72
CA GLU A 117 7.35 2.64 19.54
C GLU A 117 6.48 2.01 20.62
N GLY A 118 5.60 1.10 20.21
CA GLY A 118 4.69 0.42 21.09
C GLY A 118 4.41 -1.00 20.62
N THR A 119 3.80 -1.78 21.51
CA THR A 119 3.30 -3.12 21.21
C THR A 119 1.79 -3.13 21.29
N LEU A 120 1.16 -4.07 20.58
CA LEU A 120 -0.28 -4.29 20.72
C LEU A 120 -0.62 -4.61 22.18
N THR A 121 -1.64 -3.93 22.70
CA THR A 121 -2.21 -4.18 24.02
C THR A 121 -2.94 -5.52 24.05
N ALA A 122 -3.17 -6.06 25.26
CA ALA A 122 -3.96 -7.28 25.43
C ALA A 122 -5.39 -7.15 24.84
N PHE A 123 -5.98 -5.95 24.94
CA PHE A 123 -7.30 -5.66 24.37
C PHE A 123 -7.29 -5.69 22.83
N GLU A 124 -6.26 -5.11 22.19
CA GLU A 124 -6.13 -5.13 20.73
C GLU A 124 -5.89 -6.53 20.20
N LEU A 125 -5.03 -7.32 20.86
CA LEU A 125 -4.80 -8.73 20.51
C LEU A 125 -6.07 -9.56 20.64
N ALA A 126 -6.79 -9.45 21.77
CA ALA A 126 -8.06 -10.14 21.97
C ALA A 126 -9.13 -9.71 20.94
N SER A 127 -9.15 -8.43 20.58
CA SER A 127 -10.05 -7.91 19.55
C SER A 127 -9.71 -8.42 18.15
N ALA A 128 -8.43 -8.45 17.79
CA ALA A 128 -7.96 -9.02 16.52
C ALA A 128 -8.32 -10.50 16.41
N GLU A 129 -8.12 -11.27 17.48
CA GLU A 129 -8.44 -12.70 17.49
C GLU A 129 -9.95 -12.95 17.39
N ARG A 130 -10.76 -12.22 18.15
CA ARG A 130 -12.22 -12.28 18.03
C ARG A 130 -12.70 -11.94 16.62
N LEU A 131 -12.09 -10.95 15.97
CA LEU A 131 -12.41 -10.60 14.58
C LEU A 131 -11.97 -11.69 13.59
N ARG A 132 -10.80 -12.30 13.80
CA ARG A 132 -10.33 -13.44 13.01
C ARG A 132 -11.33 -14.58 13.07
N GLU A 133 -11.75 -14.99 14.27
CA GLU A 133 -12.68 -16.10 14.49
C GLU A 133 -14.08 -15.80 13.98
N SER A 134 -14.67 -14.67 14.37
CA SER A 134 -16.09 -14.39 14.08
C SER A 134 -16.37 -13.83 12.69
N LYS A 135 -15.33 -13.34 11.99
CA LYS A 135 -15.48 -12.58 10.75
C LYS A 135 -14.45 -12.95 9.68
N TYR A 136 -13.17 -12.64 9.86
CA TYR A 136 -12.20 -12.69 8.76
C TYR A 136 -11.82 -14.11 8.31
N SER A 137 -12.02 -15.14 9.15
CA SER A 137 -11.89 -16.55 8.76
C SER A 137 -13.16 -17.17 8.17
N GLN A 138 -14.30 -16.46 8.26
CA GLN A 138 -15.60 -17.01 7.91
C GLN A 138 -15.83 -16.90 6.40
N GLN A 139 -16.20 -18.01 5.75
CA GLN A 139 -16.49 -18.03 4.32
C GLN A 139 -17.59 -17.02 3.95
N LYS A 140 -18.64 -16.89 4.78
CA LYS A 140 -19.71 -15.89 4.60
C LYS A 140 -19.20 -14.46 4.47
N TRP A 141 -18.06 -14.15 5.07
CA TRP A 141 -17.41 -12.84 4.99
C TRP A 141 -16.50 -12.77 3.75
N MET A 142 -15.63 -13.78 3.54
CA MET A 142 -14.67 -13.81 2.44
C MET A 142 -15.33 -13.84 1.05
N PHE A 143 -16.45 -14.55 0.91
CA PHE A 143 -17.20 -14.68 -0.35
C PHE A 143 -18.38 -13.71 -0.46
N ARG A 144 -18.45 -12.71 0.43
CA ARG A 144 -19.49 -11.68 0.36
C ARG A 144 -19.27 -10.84 -0.90
N LYS A 145 -20.29 -10.79 -1.77
CA LYS A 145 -20.32 -9.91 -2.95
C LYS A 145 -20.68 -8.48 -2.57
#